data_AF-A0A962N6J1-F1
#
_entry.id   AF-A0A962N6J1-F1
#
_cell.length_a   1.000
_cell.length_b   1.000
_cell.length_c   1.000
_cell.angle_alpha   90.00
_cell.angle_beta   90.00
_cell.angle_gamma   90.00
#
_symmetry.space_group_name_H-M   'P 1'
#
loop_
_entity.id
_entity.type
_entity.pdbx_description
1 polymer ?
#
loop_
_entity_poly.entity_id
_entity_poly.type
_entity_poly.pdbx_seq_one_letter_code
_entity_poly.pdbx_strand_id
1 'polypeptide(L)'
;MALQDDAVFADFSIGKGGGLHLVRISFDGYGCCEPGVPLPELDPWSSALLLAADKRDDCSSPELSRALSSYFLNNKTLLWQDALLAYDLMPAAIE
;
A
#
# COMPACT_ATOMS: atom_id res chain seq x y z
N MET A 1 5.64 1.02 -7.27
CA MET A 1 6.50 0.40 -6.24
C MET A 1 6.24 -1.09 -6.20
N ALA A 2 7.30 -1.90 -6.15
CA ALA A 2 7.19 -3.36 -6.04
C ALA A 2 7.36 -3.80 -4.58
N LEU A 3 6.54 -4.76 -4.15
CA LEU A 3 6.45 -5.29 -2.79
C LEU A 3 6.40 -6.82 -2.87
N GLN A 4 6.70 -7.49 -1.74
CA GLN A 4 6.64 -8.95 -1.63
C GLN A 4 7.40 -9.67 -2.76
N ASP A 5 8.69 -9.36 -2.91
CA ASP A 5 9.57 -9.96 -3.93
C ASP A 5 8.98 -9.86 -5.35
N ASP A 6 8.55 -8.65 -5.73
CA ASP A 6 7.93 -8.30 -7.01
C ASP A 6 6.58 -8.98 -7.31
N ALA A 7 5.96 -9.65 -6.34
CA ALA A 7 4.63 -10.25 -6.52
C ALA A 7 3.47 -9.27 -6.36
N VAL A 8 3.73 -8.08 -5.80
CA VAL A 8 2.73 -7.03 -5.61
C VAL A 8 3.24 -5.69 -6.12
N PHE A 9 2.46 -5.02 -6.97
CA PHE A 9 2.79 -3.68 -7.45
C PHE A 9 1.75 -2.68 -6.95
N ALA A 10 2.20 -1.68 -6.22
CA ALA A 10 1.39 -0.60 -5.69
C ALA A 10 1.80 0.74 -6.30
N ASP A 11 0.83 1.44 -6.90
CA ASP A 11 1.02 2.75 -7.52
C ASP A 11 0.41 3.83 -6.63
N PHE A 12 1.22 4.85 -6.34
CA PHE A 12 0.82 5.99 -5.51
C PHE A 12 0.88 7.28 -6.32
N SER A 13 -0.02 8.21 -6.03
CA SER A 13 0.00 9.56 -6.59
C SER A 13 -0.02 10.60 -5.49
N ILE A 14 0.49 11.79 -5.80
CA ILE A 14 0.42 12.94 -4.91
C ILE A 14 -1.01 13.50 -4.99
N GLY A 15 -1.65 13.57 -3.83
CA GLY A 15 -2.96 14.19 -3.66
C GLY A 15 -2.86 15.72 -3.54
N LYS A 16 -4.01 16.38 -3.38
CA LYS A 16 -4.08 17.84 -3.31
C LYS A 16 -3.44 18.39 -2.03
N GLY A 17 -3.38 17.60 -0.97
CA GLY A 17 -2.71 17.95 0.28
C GLY A 17 -1.18 17.80 0.23
N GLY A 18 -0.65 17.26 -0.88
CA GLY A 18 0.76 16.93 -1.03
C GLY A 18 1.15 15.56 -0.45
N GLY A 19 0.22 14.84 0.19
CA GLY A 19 0.42 13.47 0.65
C GLY A 19 0.21 12.45 -0.46
N LEU A 20 0.77 11.24 -0.27
CA LEU A 20 0.60 10.14 -1.21
C LEU A 20 -0.70 9.38 -0.94
N HIS A 21 -1.43 8.99 -1.98
CA HIS A 21 -2.54 8.04 -1.87
C HIS A 21 -2.36 6.92 -2.88
N LEU A 22 -2.86 5.73 -2.55
CA LEU A 22 -2.83 4.58 -3.44
C LEU A 22 -3.87 4.79 -4.56
N VAL A 23 -3.41 4.64 -5.80
CA VAL A 23 -4.25 4.71 -7.01
C VAL A 23 -4.65 3.32 -7.46
N ARG A 24 -3.73 2.37 -7.32
CA ARG A 24 -3.88 1.02 -7.84
C ARG A 24 -2.94 0.07 -7.12
N ILE A 25 -3.39 -1.17 -6.94
CA ILE A 25 -2.55 -2.26 -6.46
C ILE A 25 -2.83 -3.51 -7.27
N SER A 26 -1.80 -4.22 -7.69
CA SER A 26 -1.93 -5.51 -8.38
C SER A 26 -1.17 -6.59 -7.65
N PHE A 27 -1.71 -7.80 -7.70
CA PHE A 27 -1.19 -8.97 -7.02
C PHE A 27 -1.12 -10.14 -8.01
N ASP A 28 -0.02 -10.86 -7.99
CA ASP A 28 0.09 -12.09 -8.77
C ASP A 28 -1.00 -13.09 -8.36
N GLY A 29 -1.66 -13.69 -9.36
CA GLY A 29 -2.75 -14.64 -9.14
C GLY A 29 -4.12 -14.05 -8.78
N TYR A 30 -4.22 -12.76 -8.46
CA TYR A 30 -5.52 -12.08 -8.23
C TYR A 30 -5.85 -11.07 -9.34
N GLY A 31 -4.85 -10.35 -9.84
CA GLY A 31 -5.01 -9.30 -10.85
C GLY A 31 -4.88 -7.89 -10.26
N CYS A 32 -5.58 -6.93 -10.85
CA CYS A 32 -5.42 -5.51 -10.54
C CYS A 32 -6.66 -4.91 -9.87
N CYS A 33 -6.44 -4.30 -8.70
CA CYS A 33 -7.44 -3.58 -7.94
C CYS A 33 -7.22 -2.07 -8.11
N GLU A 34 -8.19 -1.41 -8.75
CA GLU A 34 -8.31 0.04 -8.81
C GLU A 34 -9.51 0.44 -7.92
N PRO A 35 -9.28 1.13 -6.79
CA PRO A 35 -10.37 1.56 -5.93
C PRO A 35 -11.35 2.46 -6.70
N GLY A 36 -12.64 2.13 -6.66
CA GLY A 36 -13.67 2.91 -7.37
C GLY A 36 -13.88 4.33 -6.84
N VAL A 37 -13.22 4.68 -5.74
CA VAL A 37 -13.19 6.02 -5.13
C VAL A 37 -11.75 6.33 -4.68
N PRO A 38 -11.34 7.61 -4.66
CA PRO A 38 -10.03 7.97 -4.15
C PRO A 38 -9.85 7.51 -2.70
N LEU A 39 -8.75 6.82 -2.44
CA LEU A 39 -8.36 6.48 -1.07
C LEU A 39 -7.80 7.71 -0.34
N PRO A 40 -7.88 7.76 1.00
CA PRO A 40 -7.26 8.81 1.79
C PRO A 40 -5.75 8.91 1.52
N GLU A 41 -5.21 10.11 1.65
CA GLU A 41 -3.76 10.31 1.67
C GLU A 41 -3.16 9.61 2.91
N LEU A 42 -1.98 9.04 2.75
CA LEU A 42 -1.07 8.66 3.83
C LEU A 42 -0.77 9.90 4.66
N ASP A 43 -0.57 9.71 5.97
CA ASP A 43 -0.11 10.80 6.82
C ASP A 43 1.27 11.33 6.33
N PRO A 44 1.64 12.57 6.69
CA PRO A 44 2.86 13.20 6.17
C PRO A 44 4.14 12.40 6.44
N TRP A 45 4.21 11.71 7.59
CA TRP A 45 5.37 10.91 7.95
C TRP A 45 5.47 9.66 7.06
N SER A 46 4.37 8.91 6.93
CA SER A 46 4.30 7.74 6.06
C SER A 46 4.52 8.07 4.58
N SER A 47 3.99 9.21 4.11
CA SER A 47 4.25 9.72 2.76
C SER A 47 5.74 9.99 2.53
N ALA A 48 6.41 10.63 3.49
CA ALA A 48 7.84 10.91 3.41
C ALA A 48 8.68 9.61 3.42
N LEU A 49 8.30 8.62 4.21
CA LEU A 49 8.93 7.31 4.23
C LEU A 49 8.83 6.61 2.86
N LEU A 50 7.64 6.58 2.26
CA LEU A 50 7.44 6.00 0.92
C LEU A 50 8.30 6.69 -0.13
N LEU A 51 8.30 8.02 -0.17
CA LEU A 51 9.09 8.78 -1.14
C LEU A 51 10.60 8.54 -0.97
N ALA A 52 11.07 8.37 0.27
CA ALA A 52 12.46 8.06 0.56
C ALA A 52 12.83 6.62 0.18
N ALA A 53 11.90 5.68 0.31
CA ALA A 53 12.07 4.28 -0.09
C ALA A 53 12.13 4.14 -1.62
N ASP A 54 11.20 4.78 -2.33
CA ASP A 54 11.14 4.80 -3.80
C ASP A 54 12.42 5.39 -4.41
N LYS A 55 12.94 6.49 -3.85
CA LYS A 55 14.22 7.09 -4.28
C LYS A 55 15.45 6.21 -4.03
N ARG A 56 15.38 5.30 -3.06
CA ARG A 56 16.47 4.41 -2.68
C ARG A 56 16.35 3.02 -3.32
N ASP A 57 15.23 2.76 -4.01
CA ASP A 57 14.85 1.43 -4.49
C ASP A 57 14.89 0.37 -3.37
N ASP A 58 14.53 0.78 -2.16
CA ASP A 58 14.59 -0.05 -0.95
C ASP A 58 13.29 0.07 -0.14
N CYS A 59 12.45 -0.95 -0.27
CA CYS A 59 11.17 -1.05 0.43
C CYS A 59 11.22 -2.00 1.65
N SER A 60 12.41 -2.43 2.09
CA SER A 60 12.58 -3.46 3.13
C SER A 60 12.51 -2.92 4.57
N SER A 61 12.37 -1.60 4.75
CA SER A 61 12.31 -0.96 6.07
C SER A 61 11.09 -1.45 6.87
N PRO A 62 11.29 -1.93 8.11
CA PRO A 62 10.19 -2.33 9.00
C PRO A 62 9.16 -1.21 9.24
N GLU A 63 9.62 0.04 9.30
CA GLU A 63 8.78 1.22 9.47
C GLU A 63 7.87 1.43 8.26
N LEU A 64 8.41 1.28 7.04
CA LEU A 64 7.63 1.35 5.81
C LEU A 64 6.61 0.22 5.74
N SER A 65 7.01 -1.02 6.02
CA SER A 65 6.10 -2.16 6.05
C SER A 65 4.95 -1.94 7.02
N ARG A 66 5.22 -1.39 8.21
CA ARG A 66 4.18 -1.06 9.19
C ARG A 66 3.25 0.06 8.72
N ALA A 67 3.80 1.09 8.07
CA ALA A 67 3.03 2.20 7.51
C ALA A 67 2.07 1.71 6.41
N LEU A 68 2.60 0.95 5.45
CA LEU A 68 1.82 0.32 4.38
C LEU A 68 0.77 -0.63 4.94
N SER A 69 1.15 -1.47 5.91
CA SER A 69 0.23 -2.43 6.52
C SER A 69 -0.95 -1.76 7.22
N SER A 70 -0.68 -0.69 7.97
CA SER A 70 -1.73 0.11 8.61
C SER A 70 -2.63 0.78 7.56
N TYR A 71 -2.04 1.28 6.48
CA TYR A 71 -2.78 1.89 5.38
C TYR A 71 -3.70 0.89 4.67
N PHE A 72 -3.19 -0.29 4.33
CA PHE A 72 -3.99 -1.34 3.70
C PHE A 72 -5.10 -1.85 4.62
N LEU A 73 -4.82 -2.03 5.90
CA LEU A 73 -5.81 -2.43 6.90
C LEU A 73 -6.97 -1.42 6.98
N ASN A 74 -6.69 -0.13 7.00
CA ASN A 74 -7.70 0.92 7.07
C ASN A 74 -8.54 1.05 5.80
N ASN A 75 -8.02 0.60 4.66
CA ASN A 75 -8.68 0.69 3.35
C ASN A 75 -9.15 -0.67 2.82
N LYS A 76 -9.06 -1.74 3.64
CA LYS A 76 -9.29 -3.13 3.22
C LYS A 76 -10.64 -3.41 2.58
N THR A 77 -11.67 -2.60 2.88
CA THR A 77 -13.02 -2.74 2.31
C THR A 77 -13.13 -2.19 0.89
N LEU A 78 -12.21 -1.32 0.50
CA LEU A 78 -12.08 -0.75 -0.84
C LEU A 78 -11.00 -1.46 -1.67
N LEU A 79 -10.32 -2.42 -1.05
CA LEU A 79 -9.27 -3.24 -1.64
C LEU A 79 -9.68 -4.72 -1.60
N TRP A 80 -8.92 -5.58 -2.27
CA TRP A 80 -9.09 -7.03 -2.18
C TRP A 80 -8.49 -7.55 -0.88
N GLN A 81 -9.33 -7.62 0.16
CA GLN A 81 -8.93 -8.02 1.51
C GLN A 81 -8.25 -9.40 1.55
N ASP A 82 -8.76 -10.34 0.78
CA ASP A 82 -8.21 -11.68 0.62
C ASP A 82 -6.80 -11.66 0.02
N ALA A 83 -6.58 -10.86 -1.02
CA ALA A 83 -5.26 -10.67 -1.60
C ALA A 83 -4.28 -10.00 -0.60
N LEU A 84 -4.73 -8.99 0.13
CA LEU A 84 -3.92 -8.34 1.17
C LEU A 84 -3.46 -9.31 2.26
N LEU A 85 -4.33 -10.27 2.65
CA LEU A 85 -3.97 -11.32 3.60
C LEU A 85 -3.02 -12.36 3.00
N ALA A 86 -3.28 -12.80 1.76
CA ALA A 86 -2.46 -13.81 1.09
C ALA A 86 -1.01 -13.36 0.88
N TYR A 87 -0.78 -12.05 0.80
CA TYR A 87 0.53 -11.44 0.62
C TYR A 87 1.13 -10.85 1.91
N ASP A 88 0.56 -11.14 3.08
CA ASP A 88 1.01 -10.63 4.39
C ASP A 88 1.11 -9.10 4.48
N LEU A 89 0.32 -8.39 3.67
CA LEU A 89 0.31 -6.92 3.62
C LEU A 89 -0.55 -6.29 4.71
N MET A 90 -1.35 -7.08 5.41
CA MET A 90 -2.07 -6.64 6.60
C MET A 90 -2.21 -7.78 7.60
N PRO A 91 -2.33 -7.50 8.91
CA PRO A 91 -2.54 -8.54 9.89
C PRO A 91 -3.83 -9.31 9.60
N ALA A 92 -3.81 -10.63 9.83
CA ALA A 92 -5.03 -11.41 9.95
C ALA A 92 -5.94 -10.74 10.98
N ALA A 93 -7.20 -10.49 10.62
CA ALA A 93 -8.15 -9.89 11.55
C ALA A 93 -8.22 -10.76 12.80
N ILE A 94 -8.01 -10.15 13.97
CA ILE A 94 -8.41 -10.77 15.23
C ILE A 94 -9.92 -10.61 15.26
N GLU A 95 -10.64 -11.71 15.07
CA GLU A 95 -12.10 -11.78 15.27
C GLU A 95 -12.49 -11.40 16.70
#